data_AF-A0A662UK72-F1
#
_entry.id   AF-A0A662UK72-F1
#
_cell.length_a   1.000
_cell.length_b   1.000
_cell.length_c   1.000
_cell.angle_alpha   90.00
_cell.angle_beta   90.00
_cell.angle_gamma   90.00
#
_symmetry.space_group_name_H-M   'P 1'
#
loop_
_entity.id
_entity.type
_entity.pdbx_description
1 polymer ?
#
loop_
_entity_poly.entity_id
_entity_poly.type
_entity_poly.pdbx_seq_one_letter_code
_entity_poly.pdbx_strand_id
1 'polypeptide(L)' 'MGGGTELEIVEEYEIEGRKRFRIRVKGTNIILNVTASSPNEAAEKAAEIANNLGLIRKAGGAAGI' A
#
# COMPACT_ATOMS: atom_id res chain seq x y z
N MET A 1 -16.37 11.75 -5.88
CA MET A 1 -16.54 11.28 -4.50
C MET A 1 -16.03 9.85 -4.43
N GLY A 2 -14.90 9.49 -3.83
CA GLY A 2 -13.76 10.25 -3.31
C GLY A 2 -12.47 9.47 -3.65
N GLY A 3 -11.42 10.18 -4.05
CA GLY A 3 -10.10 9.59 -4.36
C GLY A 3 -9.31 9.30 -3.08
N GLY A 4 -9.90 8.53 -2.17
CA GLY A 4 -9.31 8.17 -0.89
C GLY A 4 -8.61 6.82 -1.02
N THR A 5 -7.28 6.89 -1.10
CA THR A 5 -6.30 5.82 -0.84
C THR A 5 -6.80 4.40 -1.11
N GLU A 6 -6.42 3.85 -2.26
CA GLU A 6 -6.73 2.48 -2.71
C GLU A 6 -6.07 1.38 -1.84
N LEU A 7 -5.60 1.70 -0.63
CA LEU A 7 -4.86 0.79 0.25
C LEU A 7 -5.57 0.66 1.60
N GLU A 8 -5.59 -0.55 2.12
CA GLU A 8 -6.21 -0.91 3.39
C GLU A 8 -5.29 -1.83 4.19
N ILE A 9 -4.93 -1.44 5.41
CA ILE A 9 -4.19 -2.33 6.31
C ILE A 9 -5.17 -3.39 6.82
N VAL A 10 -4.90 -4.65 6.50
CA VAL A 10 -5.74 -5.80 6.87
C VAL A 10 -5.26 -6.40 8.19
N GLU A 11 -3.95 -6.53 8.36
CA GLU A 11 -3.38 -7.27 9.48
C GLU A 11 -1.96 -6.75 9.82
N GLU A 12 -1.66 -6.68 11.11
CA GLU A 12 -0.32 -6.48 11.66
C GLU A 12 0.08 -7.78 12.37
N TYR A 13 1.27 -8.28 12.07
CA TYR A 13 1.83 -9.47 12.73
C TYR A 13 3.34 -9.34 12.87
N GLU A 14 3.91 -10.03 13.87
CA GLU A 14 5.35 -10.00 14.13
C GLU A 14 5.97 -11.36 13.81
N ILE A 15 7.07 -11.37 13.07
CA ILE A 15 7.87 -12.56 12.78
C ILE A 15 9.31 -12.27 13.16
N GLU A 16 9.88 -13.09 14.05
CA GLU A 16 11.28 -12.96 14.50
C GLU A 16 11.63 -11.55 15.02
N GLY A 17 10.69 -10.93 15.76
CA GLY A 17 10.83 -9.57 16.27
C GLY A 17 10.71 -8.47 15.22
N ARG A 18 10.29 -8.80 13.98
CA ARG A 18 10.05 -7.84 12.91
C ARG A 18 8.57 -7.70 12.64
N LYS A 19 8.06 -6.49 12.81
CA LYS A 19 6.68 -6.13 12.47
C LYS A 19 6.46 -6.17 10.96
N ARG A 20 5.39 -6.85 10.57
CA ARG A 20 4.92 -7.02 9.20
C ARG A 20 3.46 -6.60 9.11
N PHE A 21 3.15 -5.97 7.99
CA PHE A 21 1.84 -5.45 7.70
C PHE A 21 1.37 -6.04 6.38
N ARG A 22 0.13 -6.53 6.39
CA ARG A 22 -0.61 -6.92 5.20
C ARG A 22 -1.49 -5.78 4.78
N ILE A 23 -1.24 -5.28 3.59
CA ILE A 23 -1.95 -4.15 3.02
C ILE A 23 -2.65 -4.61 1.75
N ARG A 24 -3.97 -4.55 1.75
CA ARG A 24 -4.80 -4.89 0.60
C ARG A 24 -4.97 -3.68 -0.30
N VAL A 25 -4.85 -3.90 -1.60
CA VAL A 25 -5.29 -2.92 -2.59
C VAL A 25 -6.81 -3.04 -2.74
N LYS A 26 -7.54 -2.01 -2.35
CA LYS A 26 -9.01 -1.94 -2.41
C LYS A 26 -9.49 -2.20 -3.83
N GLY A 27 -10.59 -2.95 -3.95
CA GLY A 27 -11.12 -3.38 -5.25
C GLY A 27 -10.36 -4.55 -5.89
N THR A 28 -9.32 -5.07 -5.25
CA THR A 28 -8.58 -6.25 -5.73
C THR A 28 -8.39 -7.29 -4.61
N ASN A 29 -7.84 -8.46 -4.97
CA ASN A 29 -7.35 -9.47 -4.03
C ASN A 29 -5.82 -9.39 -3.83
N ILE A 30 -5.20 -8.29 -4.24
CA ILE A 30 -3.75 -8.09 -4.11
C ILE A 30 -3.43 -7.70 -2.67
N ILE A 31 -2.55 -8.48 -2.04
CA ILE A 31 -2.03 -8.25 -0.69
C ILE A 31 -0.55 -7.93 -0.78
N LEU A 32 -0.17 -6.73 -0.36
CA LEU A 32 1.20 -6.28 -0.21
C LEU A 32 1.67 -6.60 1.21
N ASN A 33 2.71 -7.42 1.32
CA ASN A 33 3.33 -7.73 2.60
C ASN A 33 4.54 -6.81 2.76
N VAL A 34 4.49 -5.89 3.72
CA VAL A 34 5.57 -4.94 3.98
C VAL A 34 6.10 -5.14 5.39
N THR A 35 7.42 -5.09 5.54
CA THR A 35 8.06 -5.05 6.85
C THR A 35 8.25 -3.58 7.22
N ALA A 36 7.69 -3.16 8.35
CA ALA A 36 7.74 -1.79 8.80
C ALA A 36 7.70 -1.71 10.32
N SER A 37 8.20 -0.63 10.90
CA SER A 37 8.19 -0.47 12.37
C SER A 37 6.89 0.16 12.90
N SER A 38 6.12 0.80 12.01
CA SER A 38 4.90 1.55 12.32
C SER A 38 3.87 1.45 11.19
N PRO A 39 2.56 1.59 11.48
CA PRO A 39 1.51 1.59 10.47
C PRO A 39 1.67 2.67 9.39
N ASN A 40 2.19 3.86 9.75
CA ASN A 40 2.46 4.94 8.80
C ASN A 40 3.52 4.53 7.76
N GLU A 41 4.65 4.01 8.23
CA GLU A 41 5.73 3.54 7.36
C GLU A 41 5.28 2.36 6.47
N ALA A 42 4.42 1.49 7.00
CA ALA A 42 3.82 0.41 6.24
C ALA A 42 2.96 0.95 5.08
N ALA A 43 2.11 1.93 5.35
CA ALA A 43 1.25 2.57 4.35
C ALA A 43 2.07 3.28 3.27
N GLU A 44 3.13 4.00 3.65
CA GLU A 44 4.04 4.67 2.71
C GLU A 44 4.73 3.66 1.77
N LYS A 45 5.34 2.61 2.34
CA LYS A 45 5.99 1.55 1.54
C LYS A 45 5.01 0.86 0.61
N ALA A 46 3.81 0.53 1.09
CA ALA A 46 2.80 -0.09 0.24
C ALA A 46 2.31 0.84 -0.86
N ALA A 47 2.21 2.15 -0.61
CA ALA A 47 1.87 3.14 -1.63
C ALA A 47 2.95 3.24 -2.72
N GLU A 48 4.23 3.23 -2.34
CA GLU A 48 5.32 3.22 -3.31
C GLU A 48 5.32 1.94 -4.16
N ILE A 49 5.17 0.77 -3.53
CA ILE A 49 5.10 -0.51 -4.24
C ILE A 49 3.89 -0.54 -5.19
N ALA A 50 2.71 -0.18 -4.69
CA ALA A 50 1.50 -0.16 -5.49
C ALA A 50 1.59 0.82 -6.65
N ASN A 51 2.24 1.97 -6.48
CA ASN A 51 2.44 2.94 -7.53
C ASN A 51 3.43 2.44 -8.60
N ASN A 52 4.56 1.85 -8.18
CA ASN A 52 5.54 1.26 -9.09
C ASN A 52 4.98 0.08 -9.90
N LEU A 53 4.03 -0.66 -9.32
CA LEU A 53 3.31 -1.75 -9.99
C LEU A 53 2.12 -1.26 -10.85
N GLY A 54 1.83 0.04 -10.85
CA GLY A 54 0.67 0.61 -11.57
C GLY A 54 -0.69 0.21 -10.99
N LEU A 55 -0.72 -0.28 -9.74
CA LEU A 55 -1.94 -0.73 -9.05
C LEU A 55 -2.76 0.43 -8.50
N ILE A 56 -2.11 1.56 -8.22
CA ILE A 56 -2.76 2.78 -7.74
C ILE A 56 -2.25 3.97 -8.54
N ARG A 57 -3.16 4.87 -8.94
CA ARG A 57 -2.76 6.07 -9.66
C ARG A 57 -2.54 7.21 -8.67
N LYS A 58 -1.27 7.54 -8.42
CA LYS A 58 -0.93 8.79 -7.74
C LYS A 58 -1.48 9.93 -8.60
N ALA A 59 -2.34 10.78 -8.04
CA ALA A 59 -2.84 11.97 -8.72
C ALA A 59 -1.67 12.95 -8.92
N GLY A 60 -0.90 12.74 -9.99
CA GLY A 60 0.33 13.48 -10.27
C GLY A 60 1.10 12.84 -11.41
N GLY A 61 0.69 13.14 -12.65
CA GLY A 61 1.33 12.68 -13.87
C GLY A 61 0.48 13.07 -15.08
N ALA A 62 0.75 14.26 -15.60
CA ALA A 62 0.10 14.89 -16.75
C ALA A 62 0.20 14.05 -18.04
N ALA A 63 -0.76 14.29 -18.94
CA ALA A 63 -0.73 14.24 -20.40
C ALA A 63 0.05 13.08 -21.06
N GLY A 64 -0.59 12.20 -21.84
CA GLY A 64 -1.24 12.62 -23.08
C GLY A 64 -0.18 12.64 -24.17
N ILE A 65 -0.13 11.58 -24.98
CA ILE A 65 0.38 11.68 -26.34
C ILE A 65 -0.74 12.12 -27.27
#